data_AF-A0A7Z8E1M6-F1
#
_entry.id   AF-A0A7Z8E1M6-F1
#
_cell.length_a   1.000
_cell.length_b   1.000
_cell.length_c   1.000
_cell.angle_alpha   90.00
_cell.angle_beta   90.00
_cell.angle_gamma   90.00
#
_symmetry.space_group_name_H-M   'P 1'
#
loop_
_entity.id
_entity.type
_entity.pdbx_description
1 polymer ?
#
loop_
_entity_poly.entity_id
_entity_poly.type
_entity_poly.pdbx_seq_one_letter_code
_entity_poly.pdbx_strand_id
1 'polypeptide(L)'
;MLKQDLVYNVLLSIREEESIDFKTLNVSEKTFLLALESIARQDLAKNVELFYNKCFPICGTIRYAELTEKGRKNISAHQIEYKYL
;
A
#
# COMPACT_ATOMS: atom_id res chain seq x y z
N MET A 1 12.55 -6.61 5.93
CA MET A 1 11.15 -6.63 5.47
C MET A 1 11.10 -7.32 4.11
N LEU A 2 10.36 -8.42 3.98
CA LEU A 2 10.16 -9.07 2.69
C LEU A 2 9.22 -8.22 1.81
N LYS A 3 9.27 -8.41 0.48
CA LYS A 3 8.44 -7.64 -0.46
C LYS A 3 6.93 -7.84 -0.20
N GLN A 4 6.53 -9.02 0.28
CA GLN A 4 5.15 -9.32 0.67
C GLN A 4 4.73 -8.55 1.93
N ASP A 5 5.58 -8.51 2.96
CA ASP A 5 5.34 -7.71 4.18
C ASP A 5 5.18 -6.22 3.87
N LEU A 6 5.96 -5.70 2.91
CA LEU A 6 5.85 -4.31 2.48
C LEU A 6 4.52 -4.04 1.77
N VAL A 7 4.09 -4.92 0.87
CA VAL A 7 2.78 -4.80 0.20
C VAL A 7 1.66 -4.85 1.23
N TYR A 8 1.73 -5.78 2.20
CA TYR A 8 0.75 -5.88 3.28
C TYR A 8 0.67 -4.60 4.11
N ASN A 9 1.82 -4.07 4.55
CA ASN A 9 1.85 -2.83 5.33
C ASN A 9 1.27 -1.64 4.56
N VAL A 10 1.54 -1.55 3.26
CA VAL A 10 0.94 -0.49 2.44
C VAL A 10 -0.57 -0.62 2.34
N LEU A 11 -1.08 -1.84 2.13
CA LEU A 11 -2.53 -2.10 2.11
C LEU A 11 -3.19 -1.82 3.47
N LEU A 12 -2.50 -2.12 4.57
CA LEU A 12 -2.96 -1.86 5.93
C LEU A 12 -3.14 -0.36 6.16
N SER A 13 -2.14 0.44 5.81
CA SER A 13 -2.21 1.90 5.96
C SER A 13 -3.28 2.52 5.07
N ILE A 14 -3.54 1.97 3.88
CA ILE A 14 -4.69 2.38 3.06
C ILE A 14 -6.00 2.12 3.79
N ARG A 15 -6.14 0.95 4.44
CA ARG A 15 -7.34 0.58 5.21
C ARG A 15 -7.57 1.51 6.40
N GLU A 16 -6.49 1.89 7.07
CA GLU A 16 -6.52 2.67 8.31
C GLU A 16 -6.46 4.18 8.05
N GLU A 17 -6.49 4.58 6.76
CA GLU A 17 -6.36 5.97 6.31
C GLU A 17 -5.07 6.65 6.83
N GLU A 18 -4.03 5.85 7.09
CA GLU A 18 -2.76 6.30 7.60
C GLU A 18 -1.85 6.80 6.47
N SER A 19 -1.18 7.92 6.73
CA SER A 19 -0.15 8.44 5.85
C SER A 19 1.16 7.69 6.08
N ILE A 20 1.53 6.83 5.14
CA ILE A 20 2.84 6.18 5.12
C ILE A 20 3.69 6.63 3.94
N ASP A 21 5.00 6.68 4.18
CA ASP A 21 6.02 6.83 3.14
C ASP A 21 7.18 5.83 3.36
N PHE A 22 8.12 5.81 2.42
CA PHE A 22 9.28 4.93 2.47
C PHE A 22 10.18 5.16 3.71
N LYS A 23 10.20 6.38 4.27
CA LYS A 23 10.98 6.70 5.47
C LYS A 23 10.32 6.10 6.71
N THR A 24 9.00 6.21 6.79
CA THR A 24 8.18 5.68 7.89
C THR A 24 8.31 4.15 7.97
N LEU A 25 8.43 3.50 6.81
CA LEU A 25 8.61 2.05 6.70
C LEU A 25 10.08 1.60 6.72
N ASN A 26 11.05 2.53 6.87
CA ASN A 26 12.49 2.26 6.86
C ASN A 26 12.95 1.41 5.66
N VAL A 27 12.45 1.75 4.46
CA VAL A 27 12.83 1.10 3.19
C VAL A 27 13.33 2.13 2.18
N SER A 28 14.02 1.65 1.14
CA SER A 28 14.39 2.54 0.04
C SER A 28 13.16 3.00 -0.75
N GLU A 29 13.21 4.22 -1.28
CA GLU A 29 12.17 4.76 -2.16
C GLU A 29 11.87 3.80 -3.32
N LYS A 30 12.90 3.26 -3.98
CA LYS A 30 12.75 2.27 -5.04
C LYS A 30 11.96 1.04 -4.59
N THR A 31 12.22 0.53 -3.39
CA THR A 31 11.49 -0.64 -2.85
C THR A 31 10.02 -0.31 -2.60
N PHE A 32 9.75 0.89 -2.09
CA PHE A 32 8.39 1.38 -1.86
C PHE A 32 7.62 1.53 -3.18
N LEU A 33 8.23 2.14 -4.20
CA LEU A 33 7.61 2.29 -5.53
C LEU A 33 7.27 0.93 -6.17
N LEU A 34 8.17 -0.06 -6.06
CA LEU A 34 7.91 -1.42 -6.54
C LEU A 34 6.76 -2.11 -5.81
N ALA A 35 6.53 -1.79 -4.53
CA ALA A 35 5.38 -2.30 -3.79
C ALA A 35 4.08 -1.66 -4.28
N LEU A 36 4.06 -0.34 -4.50
CA LEU A 36 2.91 0.36 -5.08
C LEU A 36 2.59 -0.14 -6.50
N GLU A 37 3.60 -0.35 -7.34
CA GLU A 37 3.41 -0.93 -8.68
C GLU A 37 2.80 -2.33 -8.58
N SER A 38 3.29 -3.15 -7.64
CA SER A 38 2.75 -4.49 -7.40
C SER A 38 1.28 -4.45 -6.97
N ILE A 39 0.90 -3.53 -6.08
CA ILE A 39 -0.49 -3.34 -5.63
C ILE A 39 -1.39 -2.96 -6.81
N ALA A 40 -0.95 -2.01 -7.64
CA ALA A 40 -1.69 -1.57 -8.81
C ALA A 40 -1.85 -2.69 -9.85
N ARG A 41 -0.76 -3.40 -10.18
CA ARG A 41 -0.77 -4.52 -11.14
C ARG A 41 -1.66 -5.68 -10.71
N GLN A 42 -1.80 -5.89 -9.40
CA GLN A 42 -2.62 -6.95 -8.85
C GLN A 42 -4.07 -6.53 -8.59
N ASP A 43 -4.43 -5.27 -8.86
CA ASP A 43 -5.74 -4.68 -8.57
C ASP A 43 -6.14 -4.82 -7.10
N LEU A 44 -5.20 -4.53 -6.18
CA LEU A 44 -5.42 -4.61 -4.73
C LEU A 44 -5.92 -3.28 -4.15
N ALA A 45 -5.56 -2.16 -4.76
CA ALA A 45 -6.08 -0.85 -4.39
C ALA A 45 -6.23 0.04 -5.63
N LYS A 46 -7.19 0.97 -5.57
CA LYS A 46 -7.41 2.02 -6.57
C LYS A 46 -6.71 3.30 -6.15
N ASN A 47 -6.41 4.14 -7.13
CA ASN A 47 -5.75 5.43 -6.97
C ASN A 47 -4.41 5.33 -6.21
N VAL A 48 -3.66 4.25 -6.42
CA VAL A 48 -2.36 4.01 -5.75
C VAL A 48 -1.33 5.06 -6.19
N GLU A 49 -1.53 5.66 -7.37
CA GLU A 49 -0.78 6.82 -7.86
C GLU A 49 -0.81 8.03 -6.91
N LEU A 50 -1.74 8.06 -5.94
CA LEU A 50 -1.79 9.13 -4.94
C LEU A 50 -0.69 9.03 -3.88
N PHE A 51 -0.16 7.83 -3.63
CA PHE A 51 1.05 7.68 -2.82
C PHE A 51 2.28 8.26 -3.52
N TYR A 52 2.30 8.25 -4.85
CA TYR A 52 3.32 8.97 -5.62
C TYR A 52 3.13 10.49 -5.48
N ASN A 53 1.89 10.99 -5.51
CA ASN A 53 1.60 12.43 -5.45
C ASN A 53 1.87 13.11 -4.09
N LYS A 54 2.01 12.37 -2.98
CA LYS A 54 2.56 12.97 -1.74
C LYS A 54 4.03 13.39 -1.88
N CYS A 55 4.76 12.83 -2.85
CA CYS A 55 6.10 13.28 -3.24
C CYS A 55 6.05 14.36 -4.35
N PHE A 56 4.93 14.50 -5.08
CA PHE A 56 4.73 15.46 -6.17
C PHE A 56 3.27 15.98 -6.18
N PRO A 57 2.94 17.05 -5.45
CA PRO A 57 1.55 17.46 -5.26
C PRO A 57 0.93 17.99 -6.56
N ILE A 58 -0.11 17.32 -7.07
CA ILE A 58 -0.98 17.84 -8.13
C ILE A 58 -2.15 18.57 -7.45
N CYS A 59 -2.30 19.85 -7.74
CA CYS A 59 -3.28 20.74 -7.10
C CYS A 59 -4.73 20.30 -7.41
N GLY A 60 -5.59 20.20 -6.39
CA GLY A 60 -7.04 20.28 -6.56
C GLY A 60 -7.86 18.98 -6.50
N THR A 61 -7.33 17.83 -6.06
CA THR A 61 -8.18 16.67 -5.78
C THR A 61 -7.66 15.88 -4.58
N ILE A 62 -8.38 15.95 -3.45
CA ILE A 62 -8.19 14.99 -2.35
C ILE A 62 -8.78 13.68 -2.85
N ARG A 63 -7.96 12.85 -3.47
CA ARG A 63 -8.30 11.45 -3.69
C ARG A 63 -7.57 10.67 -2.60
N TYR A 64 -8.22 9.65 -2.05
CA TYR A 64 -7.58 8.67 -1.18
C TYR A 64 -7.39 7.38 -2.00
N ALA A 65 -6.30 6.66 -1.72
CA ALA A 65 -6.22 5.29 -2.20
C ALA A 65 -7.31 4.47 -1.51
N GLU A 66 -7.93 3.54 -2.23
CA GLU A 66 -9.03 2.74 -1.69
C GLU A 66 -8.76 1.27 -1.97
N LEU A 67 -8.95 0.41 -0.97
CA LEU A 67 -8.83 -1.03 -1.17
C LEU A 67 -9.91 -1.56 -2.11
N THR A 68 -9.51 -2.43 -3.03
CA THR A 68 -10.47 -3.27 -3.76
C THR A 68 -10.98 -4.40 -2.86
N GLU A 69 -12.03 -5.10 -3.30
CA GLU A 69 -12.47 -6.33 -2.61
C GLU A 69 -11.33 -7.36 -2.53
N LYS A 70 -10.51 -7.45 -3.58
CA LYS A 70 -9.34 -8.32 -3.63
C LYS A 70 -8.26 -7.89 -2.64
N GLY A 71 -8.00 -6.59 -2.52
CA GLY A 71 -7.10 -6.03 -1.50
C GLY A 71 -7.55 -6.36 -0.08
N ARG A 72 -8.85 -6.19 0.21
CA ARG A 72 -9.42 -6.55 1.53
C ARG A 72 -9.22 -8.03 1.85
N LYS A 73 -9.50 -8.94 0.91
CA LYS A 73 -9.26 -10.38 1.07
C LYS A 73 -7.79 -10.72 1.25
N ASN A 74 -6.89 -10.01 0.56
CA ASN A 74 -5.44 -10.21 0.67
C ASN A 74 -4.93 -9.91 2.08
N ILE A 75 -5.39 -8.81 2.69
CA ILE A 75 -5.08 -8.47 4.09
C ILE A 75 -5.54 -9.60 5.03
N SER A 76 -6.77 -10.07 4.87
CA SER A 76 -7.31 -11.15 5.71
C SER A 76 -6.53 -12.46 5.57
N ALA A 77 -6.11 -12.82 4.35
CA ALA A 77 -5.32 -14.03 4.10
C ALA A 77 -3.94 -13.95 4.76
N HIS A 78 -3.27 -12.79 4.68
CA HIS A 78 -1.97 -12.59 5.31
C HIS A 78 -2.07 -12.58 6.85
N GLN A 79 -3.14 -12.01 7.41
CA GLN A 79 -3.41 -12.08 8.86
C GLN A 79 -3.63 -13.51 9.35
N ILE A 80 -4.21 -14.38 8.52
CA ILE A 80 -4.35 -15.81 8.84
C ILE A 80 -2.98 -16.48 8.83
N GLU A 81 -2.17 -16.27 7.78
CA GLU A 81 -0.84 -16.87 7.64
C GLU A 81 0.08 -16.58 8.84
N TYR A 82 0.06 -15.36 9.36
CA TYR A 82 0.86 -14.96 10.54
C TYR A 82 0.24 -15.30 11.89
N LYS A 83 -1.04 -15.70 11.96
CA LYS A 83 -1.68 -16.13 13.21
C LYS A 83 -1.34 -17.57 13.59
N TYR A 84 -0.80 -18.34 12.63
CA TYR A 84 -0.44 -19.75 12.79
C TYR A 84 1.07 -20.01 12.69
N LEU A 85 1.89 -18.95 12.80
CA LEU A 85 3.35 -18.98 12.97
C LEU A 85 3.72 -18.60 14.41
#